data_AF-A0A7S2XE87-F1
#
_entry.id   AF-A0A7S2XE87-F1
#
_cell.length_a   1.000
_cell.length_b   1.000
_cell.length_c   1.000
_cell.angle_alpha   90.00
_cell.angle_beta   90.00
_cell.angle_gamma   90.00
#
_symmetry.space_group_name_H-M   'P 1'
#
loop_
_entity.id
_entity.type
_entity.pdbx_description
1 polymer ?
#
loop_
_entity_poly.entity_id
_entity_poly.type
_entity_poly.pdbx_seq_one_letter_code
_entity_poly.pdbx_strand_id
1 'polypeptide(L)'
;REMHAHTRSLLALVAALALLATFTVRRAPSLSSPAAAARAKASVAVPVAKKCGPVVAGGVRSPRLAKGHRGSARRDVLAGIVTGGISAGLGRLFPARAGEGANYQAVKDDINDLIKKDMNKGPTLVRLAWHSCGTYDKMTRTGGSGPGTIRFKEELAHGANAGLENAVAWMEPIYKKYGGSISYADLYTLAGVTAIEALGGPTVTWRAGRVDALDPSAVTPDGRLPNADMGSPKDTAAHLREIFGRMGFNDKEIVALAGAHCLGRGHAEYSGYDGPWTFTPTRFNNAYFDLLLRLEWVPQKSPKGNDQYTDAKTKSLMMLPADIVLLQDPKFKRYVDAYAKDNARFLKDFAVAFQKLEELGTSNLKTVSLA
;
A
#
# COMPACT_ATOMS: atom_id res chain seq x y z
N ARG A 1 4.21 64.88 4.87
CA ARG A 1 4.53 64.62 6.30
C ARG A 1 3.97 63.26 6.78
N GLU A 2 3.94 62.24 5.92
CA GLU A 2 3.48 60.88 6.28
C GLU A 2 4.39 59.80 5.69
N MET A 3 5.70 60.02 5.74
CA MET A 3 6.69 59.02 5.34
C MET A 3 7.89 58.97 6.30
N HIS A 4 7.66 59.38 7.56
CA HIS A 4 8.65 59.38 8.65
C HIS A 4 8.15 58.71 9.94
N ALA A 5 6.95 58.11 9.92
CA ALA A 5 6.40 57.40 11.08
C ALA A 5 6.71 55.90 11.10
N HIS A 6 7.04 55.27 9.96
CA HIS A 6 7.25 53.81 9.89
C HIS A 6 8.71 53.37 10.10
N THR A 7 9.69 54.26 10.05
CA THR A 7 11.11 53.95 10.29
C THR A 7 11.55 54.05 11.75
N ARG A 8 10.69 54.53 12.67
CA ARG A 8 10.97 54.58 14.11
C ARG A 8 10.46 53.36 14.89
N SER A 9 9.60 52.54 14.31
CA SER A 9 9.07 51.32 14.94
C SER A 9 9.98 50.09 14.77
N LEU A 10 10.80 50.06 13.70
CA LEU A 10 11.73 48.93 13.46
C LEU A 10 13.04 49.00 14.27
N LEU A 11 13.47 50.19 14.72
CA LEU A 11 14.67 50.33 15.56
C LEU A 11 14.43 50.02 17.04
N ALA A 12 13.17 50.04 17.51
CA ALA A 12 12.83 49.73 18.91
C ALA A 12 12.70 48.22 19.18
N LEU A 13 12.48 47.39 18.14
CA LEU A 13 12.33 45.94 18.29
C LEU A 13 13.68 45.19 18.28
N VAL A 14 14.72 45.79 17.67
CA VAL A 14 16.08 45.21 17.59
C VAL A 14 16.88 45.45 18.88
N ALA A 15 16.50 46.43 19.70
CA ALA A 15 17.13 46.70 21.00
C ALA A 15 16.57 45.84 22.17
N ALA A 16 15.43 45.15 21.98
CA ALA A 16 14.80 44.32 23.02
C ALA A 16 15.21 42.84 22.98
N LEU A 17 16.02 42.41 22.00
CA LEU A 17 16.49 41.02 21.83
C LEU A 17 17.98 40.81 22.19
N ALA A 18 18.65 41.84 22.72
CA ALA A 18 20.07 41.79 23.11
C ALA A 18 20.31 41.86 24.64
N LEU A 19 19.30 41.61 25.48
CA LEU A 19 19.41 41.63 26.94
C LEU A 19 18.74 40.41 27.59
N LEU A 20 19.23 39.21 27.31
CA LEU A 20 18.94 37.99 28.09
C LEU A 20 19.99 36.91 27.77
N ALA A 21 21.25 37.21 28.05
CA ALA A 21 22.36 36.28 27.89
C ALA A 21 23.41 36.46 28.99
N THR A 22 23.03 36.25 30.25
CA THR A 22 23.98 35.96 31.35
C THR A 22 23.24 35.30 32.50
N PHE A 23 23.31 33.97 32.65
CA PHE A 23 23.27 33.33 33.97
C PHE A 23 24.00 31.98 33.93
N THR A 24 25.25 32.06 34.37
CA THR A 24 26.06 31.11 35.14
C THR A 24 25.62 29.64 35.22
N VAL A 25 26.54 28.79 34.77
CA VAL A 25 26.73 27.38 35.12
C VAL A 25 26.78 27.21 36.64
N ARG A 26 25.87 26.41 37.21
CA ARG A 26 26.05 25.77 38.53
C ARG A 26 25.92 24.26 38.38
N ARG A 27 27.06 23.60 38.67
CA ARG A 27 27.26 22.16 38.81
C ARG A 27 26.52 21.70 40.08
N ALA A 28 25.73 20.64 39.99
CA ALA A 28 25.19 19.92 41.15
C ALA A 28 25.64 18.44 41.07
N PRO A 29 25.79 17.75 42.21
CA PRO A 29 26.75 16.65 42.36
C PRO A 29 26.19 15.28 41.99
N SER A 30 27.12 14.40 41.64
CA SER A 30 26.97 12.96 41.51
C SER A 30 26.43 12.32 42.78
N LEU A 31 25.38 11.51 42.66
CA LEU A 31 25.02 10.52 43.67
C LEU A 31 24.98 9.12 43.06
N SER A 32 25.69 8.25 43.75
CA SER A 32 25.98 6.85 43.51
C SER A 32 24.76 5.94 43.62
N SER A 33 24.77 4.88 42.81
CA SER A 33 23.97 3.66 43.01
C SER A 33 24.38 2.94 44.31
N PRO A 34 23.48 2.12 44.90
CA PRO A 34 23.79 0.69 44.82
C PRO A 34 22.59 -0.26 44.64
N ALA A 35 22.93 -1.42 44.05
CA ALA A 35 22.47 -2.78 44.31
C ALA A 35 21.04 -3.24 43.95
N ALA A 36 21.00 -4.06 42.90
CA ALA A 36 20.50 -5.44 42.87
C ALA A 36 19.23 -5.81 43.66
N ALA A 37 18.16 -6.14 42.91
CA ALA A 37 17.13 -7.07 43.34
C ALA A 37 16.71 -7.97 42.18
N ALA A 38 16.34 -9.19 42.53
CA ALA A 38 16.44 -10.38 41.70
C ALA A 38 15.34 -10.54 40.65
N ARG A 39 15.75 -11.25 39.60
CA ARG A 39 14.98 -11.98 38.59
C ARG A 39 13.76 -12.71 39.20
N ALA A 40 12.56 -12.40 38.71
CA ALA A 40 11.42 -13.31 38.78
C ALA A 40 10.93 -13.60 37.36
N LYS A 41 11.17 -14.84 36.91
CA LYS A 41 10.61 -15.38 35.67
C LYS A 41 9.18 -15.81 35.97
N ALA A 42 8.19 -15.14 35.39
CA ALA A 42 6.84 -15.68 35.29
C ALA A 42 6.74 -16.53 34.02
N SER A 43 6.96 -17.83 34.17
CA SER A 43 6.63 -18.84 33.17
C SER A 43 5.13 -19.15 33.26
N VAL A 44 4.37 -18.77 32.23
CA VAL A 44 2.99 -19.25 32.07
C VAL A 44 3.06 -20.66 31.50
N ALA A 45 2.57 -21.61 32.28
CA ALA A 45 2.49 -23.03 31.94
C ALA A 45 1.35 -23.29 30.93
N VAL A 46 1.69 -23.97 29.83
CA VAL A 46 0.73 -24.63 28.94
C VAL A 46 0.45 -26.03 29.50
N PRO A 47 -0.80 -26.47 29.67
CA PRO A 47 -1.06 -27.84 30.09
C PRO A 47 -0.84 -28.82 28.93
N VAL A 48 0.08 -29.76 29.16
CA VAL A 48 0.35 -30.95 28.34
C VAL A 48 -0.75 -31.99 28.59
N ALA A 49 -1.51 -32.34 27.56
CA ALA A 49 -2.36 -33.54 27.57
C ALA A 49 -1.51 -34.78 27.24
N LYS A 50 -1.63 -35.80 28.10
CA LYS A 50 -0.86 -37.05 28.07
C LYS A 50 -1.24 -37.95 26.90
N LYS A 51 -0.22 -38.58 26.30
CA LYS A 51 -0.32 -39.77 25.44
C LYS A 51 -0.76 -40.98 26.27
N CYS A 52 -1.71 -41.77 25.76
CA CYS A 52 -1.83 -43.20 26.05
C CYS A 52 -1.64 -43.97 24.73
N GLY A 53 -0.73 -44.96 24.75
CA GLY A 53 -0.59 -46.00 23.72
C GLY A 53 -1.32 -47.29 24.15
N PRO A 54 -1.04 -48.46 23.53
CA PRO A 54 -1.91 -49.02 22.49
C PRO A 54 -2.48 -50.42 22.85
N VAL A 55 -3.55 -50.86 22.17
CA VAL A 55 -3.92 -52.29 22.05
C VAL A 55 -4.47 -52.63 20.65
N VAL A 56 -3.58 -53.20 19.85
CA VAL A 56 -3.61 -54.40 18.96
C VAL A 56 -4.94 -55.00 18.39
N ALA A 57 -4.84 -55.23 17.06
CA ALA A 57 -5.32 -56.33 16.19
C ALA A 57 -6.77 -56.41 15.65
N GLY A 58 -6.83 -56.58 14.32
CA GLY A 58 -7.96 -57.11 13.57
C GLY A 58 -7.77 -56.91 12.07
N GLY A 59 -6.89 -57.69 11.44
CA GLY A 59 -6.72 -57.67 9.98
C GLY A 59 -7.83 -58.42 9.24
N VAL A 60 -7.90 -58.24 7.92
CA VAL A 60 -7.72 -59.29 6.88
C VAL A 60 -8.34 -58.88 5.53
N ARG A 61 -7.45 -58.81 4.55
CA ARG A 61 -7.52 -59.16 3.10
C ARG A 61 -8.59 -58.56 2.17
N SER A 62 -8.05 -57.87 1.17
CA SER A 62 -8.56 -57.83 -0.22
C SER A 62 -8.52 -59.22 -0.89
N PRO A 63 -9.27 -59.38 -1.99
CA PRO A 63 -8.74 -60.10 -3.15
C PRO A 63 -8.87 -59.33 -4.48
N ARG A 64 -7.99 -59.74 -5.39
CA ARG A 64 -7.75 -59.29 -6.77
C ARG A 64 -8.79 -59.80 -7.78
N LEU A 65 -8.85 -59.04 -8.89
CA LEU A 65 -9.02 -59.40 -10.32
C LEU A 65 -9.80 -60.67 -10.71
N ALA A 66 -10.73 -60.52 -11.67
CA ALA A 66 -10.68 -61.25 -12.95
C ALA A 66 -11.76 -60.78 -13.97
N LYS A 67 -11.32 -60.65 -15.24
CA LYS A 67 -12.00 -60.92 -16.53
C LYS A 67 -13.27 -60.09 -16.85
N GLY A 68 -13.52 -59.55 -18.04
CA GLY A 68 -13.05 -59.87 -19.38
C GLY A 68 -14.23 -60.27 -20.28
N HIS A 69 -14.44 -59.51 -21.36
CA HIS A 69 -15.05 -59.87 -22.66
C HIS A 69 -16.57 -59.77 -22.94
N ARG A 70 -16.82 -59.14 -24.12
CA ARG A 70 -17.95 -59.24 -25.08
C ARG A 70 -19.27 -58.58 -24.66
N GLY A 71 -20.02 -57.89 -25.52
CA GLY A 71 -19.94 -57.72 -26.97
C GLY A 71 -20.96 -56.69 -27.47
N SER A 72 -20.78 -56.35 -28.74
CA SER A 72 -21.56 -55.45 -29.59
C SER A 72 -23.08 -55.70 -29.58
N ALA A 73 -23.88 -54.63 -29.57
CA ALA A 73 -25.01 -54.47 -30.47
C ALA A 73 -25.46 -53.00 -30.55
N ARG A 74 -25.43 -52.44 -31.76
CA ARG A 74 -26.13 -51.21 -32.14
C ARG A 74 -27.64 -51.45 -32.15
N ARG A 75 -28.43 -50.42 -31.82
CA ARG A 75 -29.70 -50.10 -32.48
C ARG A 75 -30.09 -48.66 -32.17
N ASP A 76 -30.06 -47.85 -33.23
CA ASP A 76 -30.65 -46.52 -33.30
C ASP A 76 -32.18 -46.62 -33.21
N VAL A 77 -32.83 -45.77 -32.41
CA VAL A 77 -34.18 -45.25 -32.70
C VAL A 77 -34.25 -43.79 -32.28
N LEU A 78 -34.84 -43.03 -33.20
CA LEU A 78 -34.95 -41.59 -33.38
C LEU A 78 -36.02 -40.94 -32.47
N ALA A 79 -35.89 -39.62 -32.35
CA ALA A 79 -36.94 -38.60 -32.26
C ALA A 79 -37.35 -38.08 -30.86
N GLY A 80 -36.99 -36.81 -30.63
CA GLY A 80 -37.47 -35.97 -29.55
C GLY A 80 -36.79 -34.60 -29.56
N ILE A 81 -36.89 -33.85 -30.65
CA ILE A 81 -36.46 -32.45 -30.71
C ILE A 81 -37.45 -31.63 -29.87
N VAL A 82 -37.01 -31.15 -28.71
CA VAL A 82 -37.64 -30.02 -28.03
C VAL A 82 -36.82 -28.78 -28.41
N THR A 83 -37.34 -28.00 -29.34
CA THR A 83 -36.89 -26.64 -29.62
C THR A 83 -37.25 -25.75 -28.42
N GLY A 84 -36.38 -25.74 -27.42
CA GLY A 84 -36.36 -24.75 -26.35
C GLY A 84 -35.14 -23.87 -26.52
N GLY A 85 -35.34 -22.68 -27.09
CA GLY A 85 -34.29 -21.68 -27.26
C GLY A 85 -33.76 -21.23 -25.91
N ILE A 86 -32.54 -21.66 -25.58
CA ILE A 86 -31.70 -21.02 -24.57
C ILE A 86 -30.69 -20.18 -25.35
N SER A 87 -31.04 -18.93 -25.63
CA SER A 87 -30.03 -17.88 -25.82
C SER A 87 -29.44 -17.56 -24.46
N ALA A 88 -28.63 -18.48 -23.93
CA ALA A 88 -27.66 -18.13 -22.90
C ALA A 88 -26.60 -17.30 -23.62
N GLY A 89 -26.59 -16.00 -23.33
CA GLY A 89 -25.55 -15.11 -23.81
C GLY A 89 -24.19 -15.68 -23.42
N LEU A 90 -23.47 -16.21 -24.42
CA LEU A 90 -22.02 -16.34 -24.36
C LEU A 90 -21.43 -14.93 -24.35
N GLY A 91 -21.55 -14.26 -23.21
CA GLY A 91 -20.70 -13.13 -22.86
C GLY A 91 -19.27 -13.66 -22.78
N ARG A 92 -18.50 -13.39 -23.84
CA ARG A 92 -17.06 -13.63 -24.05
C ARG A 92 -16.33 -14.35 -22.90
N LEU A 93 -15.96 -15.61 -23.14
CA LEU A 93 -15.05 -16.41 -22.31
C LEU A 93 -13.57 -15.97 -22.38
N PHE A 94 -13.29 -14.78 -22.90
CA PHE A 94 -11.94 -14.28 -23.08
C PHE A 94 -11.66 -13.23 -22.01
N PRO A 95 -10.52 -13.30 -21.28
CA PRO A 95 -10.13 -12.23 -20.38
C PRO A 95 -10.11 -10.92 -21.16
N ALA A 96 -10.61 -9.85 -20.55
CA ALA A 96 -10.51 -8.52 -21.10
C ALA A 96 -9.02 -8.20 -21.27
N ARG A 97 -8.53 -8.43 -22.48
CA ARG A 97 -7.23 -7.98 -22.94
C ARG A 97 -7.48 -6.58 -23.46
N ALA A 98 -6.67 -5.62 -23.03
CA ALA A 98 -6.64 -4.26 -23.59
C ALA A 98 -6.87 -4.36 -25.10
N GLY A 99 -8.04 -3.87 -25.55
CA GLY A 99 -8.39 -3.93 -26.95
C GLY A 99 -7.37 -3.12 -27.74
N GLU A 100 -6.96 -3.61 -28.91
CA GLU A 100 -6.37 -2.71 -29.90
C GLU A 100 -7.40 -1.60 -30.15
N GLY A 101 -7.10 -0.37 -29.71
CA GLY A 101 -7.99 0.78 -29.83
C GLY A 101 -8.54 1.39 -28.53
N ALA A 102 -8.15 0.93 -27.33
CA ALA A 102 -8.54 1.59 -26.08
C ALA A 102 -7.99 3.03 -26.01
N ASN A 103 -8.87 4.01 -25.79
CA ASN A 103 -8.49 5.41 -25.62
C ASN A 103 -8.13 5.70 -24.15
N TYR A 104 -6.93 5.31 -23.74
CA TYR A 104 -6.46 5.53 -22.36
C TYR A 104 -6.33 7.00 -21.98
N GLN A 105 -6.20 7.93 -22.95
CA GLN A 105 -6.25 9.36 -22.64
C GLN A 105 -7.63 9.75 -22.11
N ALA A 106 -8.71 9.33 -22.78
CA ALA A 106 -10.06 9.61 -22.31
C ALA A 106 -10.33 8.98 -20.92
N VAL A 107 -9.81 7.77 -20.66
CA VAL A 107 -9.88 7.13 -19.35
C VAL A 107 -9.15 7.98 -18.29
N LYS A 108 -7.94 8.43 -18.59
CA LYS A 108 -7.14 9.34 -17.73
C LYS A 108 -7.90 10.64 -17.45
N ASP A 109 -8.55 11.22 -18.47
CA ASP A 109 -9.32 12.45 -18.34
C ASP A 109 -10.53 12.28 -17.40
N ASP A 110 -11.27 11.17 -17.51
CA ASP A 110 -12.39 10.88 -16.60
C ASP A 110 -11.93 10.67 -15.15
N ILE A 111 -10.79 10.00 -14.94
CA ILE A 111 -10.20 9.85 -13.62
C ILE A 111 -9.77 11.22 -13.07
N ASN A 112 -9.14 12.05 -13.90
CA ASN A 112 -8.79 13.42 -13.54
C ASN A 112 -10.02 14.24 -13.14
N ASP A 113 -11.13 14.11 -13.88
CA ASP A 113 -12.38 14.81 -13.55
C ASP A 113 -13.00 14.30 -12.24
N LEU A 114 -12.89 13.01 -11.94
CA LEU A 114 -13.26 12.45 -10.64
C LEU A 114 -12.45 13.10 -9.50
N ILE A 115 -11.14 13.27 -9.68
CA ILE A 115 -10.24 13.87 -8.68
C ILE A 115 -10.48 15.38 -8.56
N LYS A 116 -10.71 16.09 -9.67
CA LYS A 116 -11.03 17.54 -9.65
C LYS A 116 -12.33 17.82 -8.90
N LYS A 117 -13.33 16.95 -9.03
CA LYS A 117 -14.60 17.05 -8.29
C LYS A 117 -14.41 16.86 -6.79
N ASP A 118 -13.45 16.02 -6.39
CA ASP A 118 -13.13 15.77 -4.98
C ASP A 118 -11.68 15.29 -4.84
N MET A 119 -10.79 16.23 -4.49
CA MET A 119 -9.35 15.95 -4.38
C MET A 119 -9.02 14.90 -3.33
N ASN A 120 -9.91 14.64 -2.37
CA ASN A 120 -9.70 13.61 -1.34
C ASN A 120 -9.76 12.19 -1.90
N LYS A 121 -10.30 12.00 -3.11
CA LYS A 121 -10.26 10.70 -3.79
C LYS A 121 -8.87 10.35 -4.29
N GLY A 122 -8.07 11.35 -4.66
CA GLY A 122 -6.74 11.15 -5.25
C GLY A 122 -5.81 10.30 -4.37
N PRO A 123 -5.58 10.63 -3.08
CA PRO A 123 -4.75 9.81 -2.19
C PRO A 123 -5.21 8.34 -2.10
N THR A 124 -6.52 8.10 -2.06
CA THR A 124 -7.07 6.74 -2.02
C THR A 124 -6.87 6.00 -3.34
N LEU A 125 -6.88 6.68 -4.49
CA LEU A 125 -6.55 6.07 -5.79
C LEU A 125 -5.07 5.70 -5.89
N VAL A 126 -4.17 6.51 -5.34
CA VAL A 126 -2.74 6.15 -5.21
C VAL A 126 -2.59 4.91 -4.33
N ARG A 127 -3.33 4.84 -3.21
CA ARG A 127 -3.36 3.64 -2.35
C ARG A 127 -3.92 2.42 -3.10
N LEU A 128 -5.03 2.56 -3.83
CA LEU A 128 -5.61 1.48 -4.62
C LEU A 128 -4.59 0.90 -5.60
N ALA A 129 -3.90 1.76 -6.36
CA ALA A 129 -2.85 1.35 -7.29
C ALA A 129 -1.70 0.65 -6.56
N TRP A 130 -1.19 1.23 -5.47
CA TRP A 130 -0.13 0.62 -4.66
C TRP A 130 -0.51 -0.78 -4.18
N HIS A 131 -1.70 -0.92 -3.59
CA HIS A 131 -2.19 -2.18 -3.03
C HIS A 131 -2.45 -3.22 -4.12
N SER A 132 -2.98 -2.81 -5.28
CA SER A 132 -3.17 -3.69 -6.43
C SER A 132 -1.85 -4.24 -6.98
N CYS A 133 -0.71 -3.60 -6.70
CA CYS A 133 0.60 -4.02 -7.19
C CYS A 133 1.46 -4.68 -6.09
N GLY A 134 1.28 -4.31 -4.82
CA GLY A 134 2.16 -4.67 -3.70
C GLY A 134 2.11 -6.15 -3.30
N THR A 135 1.19 -6.95 -3.85
CA THR A 135 1.07 -8.38 -3.58
C THR A 135 2.09 -9.24 -4.34
N TYR A 136 2.91 -8.63 -5.19
CA TYR A 136 3.87 -9.37 -6.03
C TYR A 136 4.90 -10.14 -5.19
N ASP A 137 5.22 -11.33 -5.67
CA ASP A 137 6.33 -12.14 -5.20
C ASP A 137 7.15 -12.63 -6.40
N LYS A 138 8.42 -12.19 -6.46
CA LYS A 138 9.33 -12.55 -7.56
C LYS A 138 9.70 -14.03 -7.61
N MET A 139 9.62 -14.74 -6.47
CA MET A 139 9.98 -16.15 -6.37
C MET A 139 8.89 -17.04 -6.94
N THR A 140 7.64 -16.82 -6.51
CA THR A 140 6.48 -17.56 -7.01
C THR A 140 5.91 -16.99 -8.30
N ARG A 141 6.26 -15.75 -8.65
CA ARG A 141 5.72 -14.98 -9.79
C ARG A 141 4.20 -14.81 -9.73
N THR A 142 3.67 -14.67 -8.52
CA THR A 142 2.24 -14.47 -8.24
C THR A 142 1.97 -13.08 -7.68
N GLY A 143 0.72 -12.61 -7.77
CA GLY A 143 0.33 -11.25 -7.40
C GLY A 143 0.87 -10.20 -8.36
N GLY A 144 0.92 -8.95 -7.90
CA GLY A 144 1.34 -7.82 -8.73
C GLY A 144 0.19 -7.20 -9.49
N SER A 145 0.51 -6.28 -10.39
CA SER A 145 -0.49 -5.43 -11.04
C SER A 145 -1.27 -6.13 -12.15
N GLY A 146 -0.76 -7.25 -12.67
CA GLY A 146 -1.29 -7.95 -13.85
C GLY A 146 -2.76 -8.37 -13.77
N PRO A 147 -3.22 -9.06 -12.71
CA PRO A 147 -4.51 -9.74 -12.72
C PRO A 147 -5.70 -8.90 -12.21
N GLY A 148 -5.44 -7.69 -11.68
CA GLY A 148 -6.50 -6.77 -11.21
C GLY A 148 -7.33 -7.34 -10.05
N THR A 149 -6.78 -8.26 -9.26
CA THR A 149 -7.53 -9.11 -8.32
C THR A 149 -8.12 -8.37 -7.12
N ILE A 150 -7.64 -7.16 -6.81
CA ILE A 150 -8.15 -6.34 -5.70
C ILE A 150 -9.64 -5.99 -5.81
N ARG A 151 -10.27 -6.21 -6.97
CA ARG A 151 -11.72 -6.05 -7.16
C ARG A 151 -12.54 -7.21 -6.60
N PHE A 152 -11.91 -8.37 -6.41
CA PHE A 152 -12.58 -9.55 -5.88
C PHE A 152 -12.76 -9.41 -4.37
N LYS A 153 -13.91 -9.87 -3.87
CA LYS A 153 -14.26 -9.80 -2.45
C LYS A 153 -13.23 -10.53 -1.57
N GLU A 154 -12.60 -11.57 -2.10
CA GLU A 154 -11.57 -12.37 -1.43
C GLU A 154 -10.34 -11.51 -1.10
N GLU A 155 -9.87 -10.69 -2.04
CA GLU A 155 -8.73 -9.80 -1.80
C GLU A 155 -9.13 -8.52 -1.04
N LEU A 156 -10.35 -8.00 -1.25
CA LEU A 156 -10.86 -6.87 -0.46
C LEU A 156 -11.03 -7.23 1.03
N ALA A 157 -11.24 -8.51 1.35
CA ALA A 157 -11.33 -8.99 2.72
C ALA A 157 -9.97 -9.05 3.45
N HIS A 158 -8.84 -8.88 2.74
CA HIS A 158 -7.53 -8.77 3.38
C HIS A 158 -7.46 -7.52 4.25
N GLY A 159 -6.92 -7.65 5.47
CA GLY A 159 -6.96 -6.56 6.46
C GLY A 159 -6.31 -5.27 5.95
N ALA A 160 -5.21 -5.37 5.20
CA ALA A 160 -4.51 -4.23 4.64
C ALA A 160 -5.33 -3.48 3.56
N ASN A 161 -6.35 -4.10 2.97
CA ASN A 161 -7.18 -3.52 1.90
C ASN A 161 -8.46 -2.86 2.41
N ALA A 162 -8.70 -2.84 3.72
CA ALA A 162 -9.87 -2.19 4.32
C ALA A 162 -10.08 -0.76 3.79
N GLY A 163 -11.31 -0.43 3.38
CA GLY A 163 -11.71 0.86 2.82
C GLY A 163 -11.50 1.00 1.31
N LEU A 164 -10.75 0.09 0.65
CA LEU A 164 -10.50 0.16 -0.80
C LEU A 164 -11.70 -0.27 -1.65
N GLU A 165 -12.71 -0.91 -1.06
CA GLU A 165 -13.99 -1.17 -1.71
C GLU A 165 -14.64 0.13 -2.23
N ASN A 166 -14.42 1.25 -1.53
CA ASN A 166 -14.89 2.57 -1.98
C ASN A 166 -14.20 3.00 -3.28
N ALA A 167 -12.88 2.85 -3.35
CA ALA A 167 -12.11 3.22 -4.53
C ALA A 167 -12.42 2.32 -5.72
N VAL A 168 -12.57 1.01 -5.49
CA VAL A 168 -13.06 0.06 -6.49
C VAL A 168 -14.44 0.48 -7.01
N ALA A 169 -15.36 0.88 -6.13
CA ALA A 169 -16.69 1.35 -6.51
C ALA A 169 -16.65 2.67 -7.31
N TRP A 170 -15.71 3.59 -7.04
CA TRP A 170 -15.55 4.82 -7.83
C TRP A 170 -15.04 4.55 -9.25
N MET A 171 -14.25 3.49 -9.43
CA MET A 171 -13.71 3.10 -10.73
C MET A 171 -14.73 2.37 -11.60
N GLU A 172 -15.75 1.74 -11.00
CA GLU A 172 -16.73 0.93 -11.72
C GLU A 172 -17.52 1.71 -12.80
N PRO A 173 -18.02 2.94 -12.58
CA PRO A 173 -18.65 3.73 -13.64
C PRO A 173 -17.70 4.05 -14.80
N ILE A 174 -16.41 4.31 -14.52
CA ILE A 174 -15.40 4.58 -15.54
C ILE A 174 -15.18 3.29 -16.35
N TYR A 175 -14.96 2.16 -15.69
CA TYR A 175 -14.84 0.85 -16.34
C TYR A 175 -16.02 0.55 -17.28
N LYS A 176 -17.26 0.73 -16.78
CA LYS A 176 -18.49 0.53 -17.57
C LYS A 176 -18.56 1.44 -18.79
N LYS A 177 -18.14 2.70 -18.67
CA LYS A 177 -18.15 3.68 -19.77
C LYS A 177 -17.27 3.25 -20.94
N TYR A 178 -16.10 2.69 -20.66
CA TYR A 178 -15.16 2.23 -21.69
C TYR A 178 -15.46 0.81 -22.17
N GLY A 179 -16.39 0.09 -21.51
CA GLY A 179 -16.68 -1.31 -21.79
C GLY A 179 -15.42 -2.17 -21.64
N GLY A 180 -15.48 -3.46 -21.97
CA GLY A 180 -14.31 -4.37 -21.89
C GLY A 180 -13.13 -4.06 -22.82
N SER A 181 -12.96 -2.81 -23.27
CA SER A 181 -11.80 -2.31 -24.01
C SER A 181 -10.58 -2.09 -23.12
N ILE A 182 -10.78 -1.85 -21.82
CA ILE A 182 -9.74 -1.77 -20.79
C ILE A 182 -9.91 -2.91 -19.78
N SER A 183 -8.82 -3.32 -19.14
CA SER A 183 -8.86 -4.21 -17.98
C SER A 183 -9.00 -3.40 -16.68
N TYR A 184 -9.57 -4.00 -15.64
CA TYR A 184 -9.55 -3.43 -14.29
C TYR A 184 -8.12 -3.19 -13.80
N ALA A 185 -7.22 -4.11 -14.10
CA ALA A 185 -5.79 -3.99 -13.83
C ALA A 185 -5.17 -2.71 -14.42
N ASP A 186 -5.45 -2.41 -15.69
CA ASP A 186 -5.00 -1.16 -16.31
C ASP A 186 -5.71 0.06 -15.71
N LEU A 187 -7.01 -0.05 -15.42
CA LEU A 187 -7.77 1.06 -14.82
C LEU A 187 -7.21 1.48 -13.45
N TYR A 188 -6.91 0.52 -12.57
CA TYR A 188 -6.42 0.82 -11.23
C TYR A 188 -5.01 1.41 -11.21
N THR A 189 -4.12 0.91 -12.06
CA THR A 189 -2.77 1.48 -12.20
C THR A 189 -2.81 2.84 -12.88
N LEU A 190 -3.60 3.00 -13.94
CA LEU A 190 -3.80 4.32 -14.57
C LEU A 190 -4.37 5.33 -13.57
N ALA A 191 -5.27 4.91 -12.67
CA ALA A 191 -5.78 5.77 -11.63
C ALA A 191 -4.72 6.23 -10.63
N GLY A 192 -3.75 5.38 -10.30
CA GLY A 192 -2.62 5.73 -9.44
C GLY A 192 -1.75 6.83 -10.03
N VAL A 193 -1.22 6.63 -11.25
CA VAL A 193 -0.37 7.62 -11.92
C VAL A 193 -1.12 8.92 -12.22
N THR A 194 -2.40 8.83 -12.59
CA THR A 194 -3.26 10.01 -12.81
C THR A 194 -3.43 10.80 -11.51
N ALA A 195 -3.67 10.11 -10.39
CA ALA A 195 -3.80 10.77 -9.09
C ALA A 195 -2.50 11.41 -8.61
N ILE A 196 -1.35 10.77 -8.86
CA ILE A 196 -0.04 11.36 -8.56
C ILE A 196 0.13 12.68 -9.33
N GLU A 197 -0.10 12.68 -10.64
CA GLU A 197 0.02 13.89 -11.48
C GLU A 197 -0.99 14.97 -11.08
N ALA A 198 -2.26 14.61 -10.90
CA ALA A 198 -3.34 15.55 -10.55
C ALA A 198 -3.10 16.27 -9.22
N LEU A 199 -2.39 15.64 -8.28
CA LEU A 199 -2.05 16.20 -6.97
C LEU A 199 -0.69 16.92 -6.98
N GLY A 200 -0.08 17.13 -8.14
CA GLY A 200 1.16 17.89 -8.33
C GLY A 200 2.44 17.06 -8.23
N GLY A 201 2.34 15.74 -8.31
CA GLY A 201 3.46 14.80 -8.28
C GLY A 201 4.18 14.69 -9.63
N PRO A 202 5.17 13.79 -9.74
CA PRO A 202 5.86 13.58 -11.01
C PRO A 202 4.98 12.85 -12.02
N THR A 203 5.27 13.07 -13.30
CA THR A 203 4.82 12.13 -14.33
C THR A 203 5.53 10.79 -14.16
N VAL A 204 4.74 9.74 -14.02
CA VAL A 204 5.21 8.36 -13.98
C VAL A 204 4.97 7.74 -15.34
N THR A 205 6.01 7.16 -15.95
CA THR A 205 5.83 6.43 -17.20
C THR A 205 4.90 5.24 -16.97
N TRP A 206 3.78 5.23 -17.68
CA TRP A 206 2.76 4.19 -17.58
C TRP A 206 2.61 3.44 -18.90
N ARG A 207 2.32 2.14 -18.82
CA ARG A 207 2.09 1.27 -19.97
C ARG A 207 0.84 0.42 -19.75
N ALA A 208 0.10 0.18 -20.83
CA ALA A 208 -1.12 -0.60 -20.84
C ALA A 208 -0.87 -2.07 -21.19
N GLY A 209 -1.88 -2.92 -21.05
CA GLY A 209 -1.87 -4.30 -21.53
C GLY A 209 -1.96 -5.35 -20.44
N ARG A 210 -2.30 -4.96 -19.21
CA ARG A 210 -2.59 -5.92 -18.14
C ARG A 210 -3.85 -6.71 -18.47
N VAL A 211 -3.91 -7.94 -17.97
CA VAL A 211 -4.96 -8.90 -18.33
C VAL A 211 -5.64 -9.35 -17.05
N ASP A 212 -6.93 -9.03 -16.93
CA ASP A 212 -7.69 -9.38 -15.73
C ASP A 212 -7.76 -10.90 -15.54
N ALA A 213 -7.57 -11.34 -14.30
CA ALA A 213 -7.97 -12.68 -13.90
C ALA A 213 -9.48 -12.84 -14.07
N LEU A 214 -9.96 -14.00 -14.50
CA LEU A 214 -11.40 -14.23 -14.72
C LEU A 214 -12.17 -14.51 -13.42
N ASP A 215 -11.46 -15.01 -12.42
CA ASP A 215 -12.01 -15.52 -11.16
C ASP A 215 -10.98 -15.32 -10.03
N PRO A 216 -11.37 -15.51 -8.75
CA PRO A 216 -10.51 -15.18 -7.62
C PRO A 216 -9.39 -16.20 -7.37
N SER A 217 -9.19 -17.22 -8.22
CA SER A 217 -8.06 -18.17 -8.07
C SER A 217 -6.68 -17.50 -8.16
N ALA A 218 -6.60 -16.32 -8.77
CA ALA A 218 -5.38 -15.51 -8.83
C ALA A 218 -5.15 -14.64 -7.57
N VAL A 219 -6.11 -14.57 -6.65
CA VAL A 219 -5.96 -13.84 -5.38
C VAL A 219 -4.86 -14.51 -4.55
N THR A 220 -3.88 -13.71 -4.14
CA THR A 220 -2.76 -14.18 -3.32
C THR A 220 -3.17 -14.32 -1.85
N PRO A 221 -2.45 -15.09 -1.03
CA PRO A 221 -2.65 -15.06 0.41
C PRO A 221 -2.51 -13.66 1.02
N ASP A 222 -3.23 -13.40 2.11
CA ASP A 222 -3.08 -12.19 2.91
C ASP A 222 -1.66 -12.09 3.52
N GLY A 223 -1.29 -10.91 4.02
CA GLY A 223 -0.01 -10.63 4.66
C GLY A 223 1.13 -10.30 3.70
N ARG A 224 0.83 -10.09 2.41
CA ARG A 224 1.84 -9.69 1.42
C ARG A 224 2.16 -8.19 1.44
N LEU A 225 1.34 -7.37 2.08
CA LEU A 225 1.55 -5.92 2.21
C LEU A 225 2.28 -5.58 3.52
N PRO A 226 3.03 -4.47 3.58
CA PRO A 226 3.81 -4.12 4.77
C PRO A 226 2.91 -3.76 5.95
N ASN A 227 3.33 -4.17 7.15
CA ASN A 227 2.69 -3.76 8.39
C ASN A 227 3.33 -2.46 8.87
N ALA A 228 2.52 -1.61 9.50
CA ALA A 228 2.99 -0.36 10.09
C ALA A 228 3.85 -0.56 11.34
N ASP A 229 3.71 -1.70 12.04
CA ASP A 229 4.44 -2.00 13.27
C ASP A 229 4.67 -3.50 13.42
N MET A 230 5.85 -3.87 13.94
CA MET A 230 6.26 -5.23 14.28
C MET A 230 6.71 -5.35 15.75
N GLY A 231 6.39 -4.35 16.57
CA GLY A 231 6.66 -4.33 18.01
C GLY A 231 8.05 -3.81 18.39
N SER A 232 8.97 -3.67 17.43
CA SER A 232 10.24 -3.00 17.65
C SER A 232 10.75 -2.29 16.38
N PRO A 233 11.50 -1.18 16.52
CA PRO A 233 12.15 -0.53 15.38
C PRO A 233 12.96 -1.45 14.48
N LYS A 234 13.71 -2.38 15.08
CA LYS A 234 14.58 -3.31 14.36
C LYS A 234 13.74 -4.26 13.50
N ASP A 235 12.68 -4.81 14.08
CA ASP A 235 11.83 -5.80 13.39
C ASP A 235 10.95 -5.11 12.35
N THR A 236 10.48 -3.89 12.60
CA THR A 236 9.73 -3.11 11.60
C THR A 236 10.63 -2.75 10.41
N ALA A 237 11.88 -2.33 10.63
CA ALA A 237 12.82 -2.08 9.54
C ALA A 237 13.20 -3.35 8.76
N ALA A 238 13.32 -4.50 9.44
CA ALA A 238 13.53 -5.80 8.80
C ALA A 238 12.32 -6.22 7.95
N HIS A 239 11.10 -6.06 8.49
CA HIS A 239 9.85 -6.36 7.80
C HIS A 239 9.66 -5.53 6.53
N LEU A 240 9.96 -4.23 6.57
CA LEU A 240 9.96 -3.40 5.37
C LEU A 240 10.91 -3.97 4.31
N ARG A 241 12.14 -4.35 4.67
CA ARG A 241 13.08 -4.96 3.71
C ARG A 241 12.64 -6.34 3.23
N GLU A 242 12.00 -7.14 4.07
CA GLU A 242 11.48 -8.44 3.69
C GLU A 242 10.38 -8.31 2.63
N ILE A 243 9.33 -7.53 2.92
CA ILE A 243 8.18 -7.35 2.04
C ILE A 243 8.61 -6.70 0.71
N PHE A 244 9.38 -5.62 0.77
CA PHE A 244 9.83 -4.93 -0.44
C PHE A 244 10.92 -5.70 -1.19
N GLY A 245 11.80 -6.40 -0.47
CA GLY A 245 12.84 -7.25 -1.07
C GLY A 245 12.26 -8.45 -1.82
N ARG A 246 11.12 -9.01 -1.36
CA ARG A 246 10.33 -10.02 -2.07
C ARG A 246 9.85 -9.51 -3.44
N MET A 247 9.50 -8.23 -3.52
CA MET A 247 9.13 -7.56 -4.76
C MET A 247 10.33 -7.12 -5.61
N GLY A 248 11.55 -7.16 -5.05
CA GLY A 248 12.78 -6.78 -5.73
C GLY A 248 13.20 -5.32 -5.55
N PHE A 249 12.68 -4.62 -4.54
CA PHE A 249 13.08 -3.25 -4.19
C PHE A 249 14.28 -3.20 -3.24
N ASN A 250 15.08 -2.14 -3.36
CA ASN A 250 16.16 -1.82 -2.45
C ASN A 250 15.79 -0.68 -1.48
N ASP A 251 16.67 -0.38 -0.52
CA ASP A 251 16.44 0.67 0.50
C ASP A 251 16.09 2.05 -0.08
N LYS A 252 16.66 2.44 -1.23
CA LYS A 252 16.35 3.74 -1.87
C LYS A 252 14.91 3.77 -2.35
N GLU A 253 14.49 2.69 -3.01
CA GLU A 253 13.15 2.56 -3.59
C GLU A 253 12.09 2.44 -2.49
N ILE A 254 12.38 1.72 -1.41
CA ILE A 254 11.50 1.65 -0.21
C ILE A 254 11.24 3.06 0.32
N VAL A 255 12.29 3.83 0.59
CA VAL A 255 12.15 5.19 1.12
C VAL A 255 11.49 6.12 0.11
N ALA A 256 11.79 5.99 -1.18
CA ALA A 256 11.12 6.78 -2.21
C ALA A 256 9.60 6.52 -2.19
N LEU A 257 9.18 5.25 -2.22
CA LEU A 257 7.76 4.86 -2.22
C LEU A 257 7.03 5.29 -0.95
N ALA A 258 7.68 5.24 0.21
CA ALA A 258 7.13 5.78 1.46
C ALA A 258 6.78 7.28 1.36
N GLY A 259 7.45 8.03 0.48
CA GLY A 259 7.13 9.43 0.20
C GLY A 259 5.70 9.67 -0.31
N ALA A 260 4.99 8.66 -0.81
CA ALA A 260 3.56 8.77 -1.11
C ALA A 260 2.71 9.11 0.13
N HIS A 261 3.21 8.86 1.35
CA HIS A 261 2.60 9.34 2.59
C HIS A 261 2.62 10.88 2.71
N CYS A 262 3.13 11.64 1.74
CA CYS A 262 2.80 13.06 1.64
C CYS A 262 1.30 13.30 1.39
N LEU A 263 0.60 12.30 0.85
CA LEU A 263 -0.83 12.32 0.53
C LEU A 263 -1.68 11.61 1.59
N GLY A 264 -2.92 12.07 1.70
CA GLY A 264 -3.99 11.40 2.43
C GLY A 264 -3.77 11.37 3.94
N ARG A 265 -4.36 10.35 4.58
CA ARG A 265 -4.33 10.15 6.02
C ARG A 265 -4.61 8.70 6.41
N GLY A 266 -4.26 8.35 7.64
CA GLY A 266 -4.82 7.21 8.35
C GLY A 266 -6.28 7.47 8.75
N HIS A 267 -7.08 6.40 8.71
CA HIS A 267 -8.45 6.38 9.20
C HIS A 267 -8.60 5.21 10.18
N ALA A 268 -9.00 5.53 11.42
CA ALA A 268 -9.11 4.55 12.51
C ALA A 268 -10.00 3.34 12.15
N GLU A 269 -11.04 3.56 11.33
CA GLU A 269 -11.98 2.49 10.96
C GLU A 269 -11.45 1.54 9.88
N TYR A 270 -10.38 1.93 9.16
CA TYR A 270 -9.79 1.08 8.11
C TYR A 270 -8.49 0.44 8.57
N SER A 271 -7.52 1.23 9.02
CA SER A 271 -6.20 0.73 9.39
C SER A 271 -5.97 0.67 10.89
N GLY A 272 -6.88 1.23 11.69
CA GLY A 272 -6.68 1.45 13.12
C GLY A 272 -5.79 2.64 13.46
N TYR A 273 -5.14 3.27 12.48
CA TYR A 273 -4.33 4.49 12.66
C TYR A 273 -5.14 5.73 12.30
N ASP A 274 -4.87 6.87 12.93
CA ASP A 274 -5.61 8.10 12.64
C ASP A 274 -4.72 9.34 12.52
N GLY A 275 -5.02 10.14 11.50
CA GLY A 275 -4.42 11.45 11.26
C GLY A 275 -3.71 11.56 9.92
N PRO A 276 -3.50 12.78 9.41
CA PRO A 276 -2.70 13.03 8.23
C PRO A 276 -1.19 13.04 8.55
N TRP A 277 -0.38 12.67 7.57
CA TRP A 277 1.08 12.78 7.66
C TRP A 277 1.60 14.20 7.42
N THR A 278 0.87 15.00 6.63
CA THR A 278 1.26 16.37 6.27
C THR A 278 0.10 17.35 6.44
N PHE A 279 0.41 18.64 6.45
CA PHE A 279 -0.61 19.70 6.48
C PHE A 279 -1.32 19.90 5.13
N THR A 280 -0.85 19.24 4.07
CA THR A 280 -1.39 19.37 2.72
C THR A 280 -1.63 17.98 2.12
N PRO A 281 -2.61 17.22 2.62
CA PRO A 281 -2.81 15.81 2.26
C PRO A 281 -3.24 15.58 0.80
N THR A 282 -3.47 16.64 0.03
CA THR A 282 -3.81 16.60 -1.40
C THR A 282 -2.74 17.27 -2.26
N ARG A 283 -1.50 17.40 -1.76
CA ARG A 283 -0.35 17.90 -2.53
C ARG A 283 0.79 16.91 -2.47
N PHE A 284 1.20 16.39 -3.61
CA PHE A 284 2.34 15.49 -3.71
C PHE A 284 3.63 16.31 -3.74
N ASN A 285 4.42 16.22 -2.68
CA ASN A 285 5.70 16.92 -2.53
C ASN A 285 6.56 16.25 -1.44
N ASN A 286 7.76 16.77 -1.19
CA ASN A 286 8.65 16.25 -0.17
C ASN A 286 8.32 16.69 1.28
N ALA A 287 7.16 17.31 1.54
CA ALA A 287 6.81 17.77 2.89
C ALA A 287 6.77 16.63 3.91
N TYR A 288 6.43 15.41 3.49
CA TYR A 288 6.53 14.22 4.34
C TYR A 288 7.95 14.06 4.93
N PHE A 289 8.99 14.13 4.10
CA PHE A 289 10.38 13.99 4.58
C PHE A 289 10.87 15.21 5.36
N ASP A 290 10.51 16.44 4.95
CA ASP A 290 10.85 17.67 5.70
C ASP A 290 10.27 17.61 7.11
N LEU A 291 8.96 17.33 7.23
CA LEU A 291 8.26 17.28 8.51
C LEU A 291 8.78 16.13 9.38
N LEU A 292 9.05 14.96 8.78
CA LEU A 292 9.60 13.82 9.49
C LEU A 292 10.94 14.17 10.18
N LEU A 293 11.81 14.96 9.55
CA LEU A 293 13.09 15.39 10.13
C LEU A 293 12.98 16.58 11.08
N ARG A 294 12.11 17.55 10.78
CA ARG A 294 12.10 18.86 11.44
C ARG A 294 11.24 18.90 12.70
N LEU A 295 10.22 18.05 12.78
CA LEU A 295 9.33 17.99 13.94
C LEU A 295 9.84 16.99 14.97
N GLU A 296 9.59 17.30 16.23
CA GLU A 296 9.72 16.33 17.31
C GLU A 296 8.49 15.43 17.32
N TRP A 297 8.71 14.11 17.34
CA TRP A 297 7.66 13.10 17.32
C TRP A 297 7.55 12.44 18.69
N VAL A 298 6.36 12.43 19.26
CA VAL A 298 6.09 11.75 20.54
C VAL A 298 5.15 10.57 20.35
N PRO A 299 5.35 9.45 21.08
CA PRO A 299 4.44 8.31 21.03
C PRO A 299 3.02 8.69 21.45
N GLN A 300 2.03 8.09 20.80
CA GLN A 300 0.61 8.22 21.08
C GLN A 300 -0.11 6.91 20.73
N LYS A 301 -1.24 6.62 21.40
CA LYS A 301 -2.17 5.60 20.95
C LYS A 301 -3.21 6.18 19.98
N SER A 302 -3.45 5.47 18.88
CA SER A 302 -4.57 5.73 17.99
C SER A 302 -5.92 5.51 18.70
N PRO A 303 -7.06 5.95 18.13
CA PRO A 303 -8.38 5.61 18.65
C PRO A 303 -8.67 4.10 18.77
N LYS A 304 -7.97 3.25 18.00
CA LYS A 304 -8.08 1.79 18.09
C LYS A 304 -6.97 1.13 18.93
N GLY A 305 -6.12 1.90 19.59
CA GLY A 305 -5.08 1.40 20.51
C GLY A 305 -3.76 1.01 19.85
N ASN A 306 -3.62 1.15 18.52
CA ASN A 306 -2.34 0.99 17.81
C ASN A 306 -1.33 2.04 18.26
N ASP A 307 -0.05 1.65 18.33
CA ASP A 307 1.07 2.57 18.56
C ASP A 307 1.29 3.46 17.33
N GLN A 308 1.20 4.77 17.52
CA GLN A 308 1.53 5.77 16.50
C GLN A 308 2.35 6.90 17.12
N TYR A 309 2.73 7.87 16.31
CA TYR A 309 3.41 9.07 16.75
C TYR A 309 2.60 10.29 16.35
N THR A 310 2.75 11.37 17.11
CA THR A 310 2.20 12.67 16.77
C THR A 310 3.25 13.75 16.95
N ASP A 311 3.12 14.85 16.21
CA ASP A 311 4.01 15.97 16.38
C ASP A 311 3.89 16.57 17.80
N ALA A 312 5.01 17.01 18.38
CA ALA A 312 5.06 17.43 19.78
C ALA A 312 4.18 18.66 20.06
N LYS A 313 4.06 19.56 19.09
CA LYS A 313 3.56 20.94 19.29
C LYS A 313 2.08 21.09 19.05
N THR A 314 1.58 20.63 17.90
CA THR A 314 0.19 20.85 17.47
C THR A 314 -0.67 19.59 17.60
N LYS A 315 -0.06 18.40 17.73
CA LYS A 315 -0.77 17.12 17.86
C LYS A 315 -1.69 16.83 16.67
N SER A 316 -1.40 17.44 15.52
CA SER A 316 -2.29 17.45 14.36
C SER A 316 -1.81 16.53 13.25
N LEU A 317 -0.52 16.18 13.25
CA LEU A 317 0.07 15.24 12.32
C LEU A 317 0.31 13.91 13.01
N MET A 318 0.41 12.86 12.20
CA MET A 318 0.72 11.52 12.64
C MET A 318 1.87 10.91 11.84
N MET A 319 2.59 9.99 12.46
CA MET A 319 3.53 9.08 11.79
C MET A 319 3.30 7.65 12.30
N LEU A 320 3.38 6.67 11.40
CA LEU A 320 3.37 5.26 11.74
C LEU A 320 4.73 4.86 12.37
N PRO A 321 4.80 3.77 13.14
CA PRO A 321 6.10 3.22 13.55
C PRO A 321 7.00 2.93 12.34
N ALA A 322 6.43 2.44 11.22
CA ALA A 322 7.11 2.25 9.94
C ALA A 322 7.65 3.54 9.30
N ASP A 323 7.04 4.70 9.56
CA ASP A 323 7.58 6.01 9.12
C ASP A 323 8.76 6.43 10.01
N ILE A 324 8.64 6.25 11.33
CA ILE A 324 9.68 6.61 12.29
C ILE A 324 10.95 5.77 12.11
N VAL A 325 10.84 4.48 11.75
CA VAL A 325 12.05 3.66 11.51
C VAL A 325 12.89 4.16 10.34
N LEU A 326 12.33 4.94 9.41
CA LEU A 326 13.11 5.56 8.34
C LEU A 326 14.15 6.55 8.88
N LEU A 327 13.92 7.13 10.07
CA LEU A 327 14.88 7.97 10.78
C LEU A 327 15.88 7.16 11.60
N GLN A 328 15.45 6.01 12.14
CA GLN A 328 16.23 5.23 13.09
C GLN A 328 17.22 4.29 12.40
N ASP A 329 16.91 3.82 11.20
CA ASP A 329 17.80 3.00 10.38
C ASP A 329 18.72 3.90 9.52
N PRO A 330 20.06 3.88 9.72
CA PRO A 330 20.97 4.76 9.00
C PRO A 330 20.96 4.59 7.47
N LYS A 331 20.64 3.39 6.96
CA LYS A 331 20.60 3.11 5.51
C LYS A 331 19.34 3.69 4.86
N PHE A 332 18.24 3.78 5.60
CA PHE A 332 17.04 4.52 5.18
C PHE A 332 17.22 6.02 5.36
N LYS A 333 17.73 6.44 6.53
CA LYS A 333 17.82 7.86 6.90
C LYS A 333 18.57 8.71 5.88
N ARG A 334 19.66 8.19 5.28
CA ARG A 334 20.39 8.91 4.22
C ARG A 334 19.53 9.33 3.03
N TYR A 335 18.47 8.56 2.71
CA TYR A 335 17.54 8.89 1.64
C TYR A 335 16.46 9.85 2.11
N VAL A 336 15.98 9.72 3.35
CA VAL A 336 15.12 10.72 3.99
C VAL A 336 15.80 12.10 3.99
N ASP A 337 17.05 12.15 4.41
CA ASP A 337 17.87 13.37 4.42
C ASP A 337 18.06 13.98 3.02
N ALA A 338 18.20 13.12 2.00
CA ALA A 338 18.34 13.56 0.61
C ALA A 338 17.03 14.12 0.06
N TYR A 339 15.91 13.44 0.27
CA TYR A 339 14.60 13.82 -0.25
C TYR A 339 14.00 15.03 0.46
N ALA A 340 14.26 15.20 1.76
CA ALA A 340 13.86 16.40 2.48
C ALA A 340 14.55 17.67 1.93
N LYS A 341 15.81 17.56 1.50
CA LYS A 341 16.59 18.69 0.96
C LYS A 341 16.32 18.98 -0.51
N ASP A 342 15.92 17.96 -1.28
CA ASP A 342 15.78 18.03 -2.73
C ASP A 342 14.50 17.35 -3.20
N ASN A 343 13.45 18.17 -3.37
CA ASN A 343 12.17 17.73 -3.89
C ASN A 343 12.31 17.16 -5.32
N ALA A 344 13.13 17.75 -6.19
CA ALA A 344 13.28 17.27 -7.56
C ALA A 344 13.88 15.86 -7.61
N ARG A 345 14.88 15.60 -6.76
CA ARG A 345 15.45 14.25 -6.59
C ARG A 345 14.42 13.26 -6.06
N PHE A 346 13.63 13.64 -5.05
CA PHE A 346 12.54 12.80 -4.54
C PHE A 346 11.57 12.42 -5.65
N LEU A 347 11.01 13.41 -6.36
CA LEU A 347 10.03 13.18 -7.42
C LEU A 347 10.58 12.26 -8.52
N LYS A 348 11.85 12.44 -8.90
CA LYS A 348 12.52 11.58 -9.89
C LYS A 348 12.67 10.13 -9.41
N ASP A 349 13.20 9.92 -8.21
CA ASP A 349 13.40 8.58 -7.65
C ASP A 349 12.06 7.88 -7.36
N PHE A 350 11.04 8.62 -6.93
CA PHE A 350 9.67 8.12 -6.74
C PHE A 350 9.07 7.63 -8.06
N ALA A 351 9.14 8.43 -9.13
CA ALA A 351 8.57 8.06 -10.42
C ALA A 351 9.15 6.74 -10.96
N VAL A 352 10.47 6.55 -10.83
CA VAL A 352 11.13 5.30 -11.24
C VAL A 352 10.68 4.12 -10.37
N ALA A 353 10.59 4.29 -9.05
CA ALA A 353 10.17 3.23 -8.14
C ALA A 353 8.68 2.85 -8.32
N PHE A 354 7.81 3.84 -8.55
CA PHE A 354 6.38 3.64 -8.75
C PHE A 354 6.09 3.01 -10.12
N GLN A 355 6.81 3.42 -11.18
CA GLN A 355 6.75 2.72 -12.47
C GLN A 355 7.13 1.24 -12.29
N LYS A 356 8.26 0.96 -11.63
CA LYS A 356 8.71 -0.41 -11.39
C LYS A 356 7.63 -1.22 -10.67
N LEU A 357 7.02 -0.66 -9.62
CA LEU A 357 5.92 -1.29 -8.90
C LEU A 357 4.77 -1.69 -9.82
N GLU A 358 4.29 -0.75 -10.64
CA GLU A 358 3.12 -0.99 -11.49
C GLU A 358 3.39 -1.99 -12.62
N GLU A 359 4.65 -2.32 -12.89
CA GLU A 359 5.03 -3.29 -13.91
C GLU A 359 5.31 -4.69 -13.32
N LEU A 360 5.33 -4.84 -11.99
CA LEU A 360 5.50 -6.13 -11.33
C LEU A 360 4.35 -7.09 -11.65
N GLY A 361 4.69 -8.34 -11.97
CA GLY A 361 3.70 -9.37 -12.28
C GLY A 361 3.03 -9.22 -13.65
N THR A 362 3.59 -8.40 -14.54
CA THR A 362 3.07 -8.19 -15.89
C THR A 362 4.01 -8.70 -16.97
N SER A 363 3.49 -8.85 -18.19
CA SER A 363 4.26 -9.12 -19.39
C SER A 363 3.62 -8.43 -20.59
N ASN A 364 4.41 -8.13 -21.63
CA ASN A 364 3.94 -7.55 -22.89
C ASN A 364 3.21 -6.20 -22.77
N LEU A 365 3.60 -5.37 -21.79
CA LEU A 365 3.06 -4.02 -21.66
C LEU A 365 3.43 -3.16 -22.86
N LYS A 366 2.47 -2.36 -23.32
CA LYS A 366 2.57 -1.46 -24.47
C LYS A 366 2.58 -0.02 -24.02
N THR A 367 3.51 0.77 -24.54
CA THR A 367 3.46 2.22 -24.41
C THR A 367 2.22 2.75 -25.10
N VAL A 368 1.49 3.63 -24.43
CA VAL A 368 0.35 4.36 -24.99
C VAL A 368 0.64 5.87 -24.89
N SER A 369 0.05 6.65 -25.79
CA SER A 369 0.17 8.10 -25.73
C SER A 369 -0.76 8.62 -24.63
N LEU A 370 -0.17 9.20 -23.57
CA LEU A 370 -0.87 9.99 -22.57
C LEU A 370 -0.33 11.42 -22.65
N ALA A 371 -1.20 12.38 -22.88
CA ALA A 371 -0.90 13.80 -22.90
C ALA A 371 -0.97 14.41 -21.49
#